data_AF-A0A2Z2HRD4-F1
#
_entry.id   AF-A0A2Z2HRD4-F1
#
_cell.length_a   1.000
_cell.length_b   1.000
_cell.length_c   1.000
_cell.angle_alpha   90.00
_cell.angle_beta   90.00
_cell.angle_gamma   90.00
#
_symmetry.space_group_name_H-M   'P 1'
#
loop_
_entity.id
_entity.type
_entity.pdbx_description
1 polymer ?
#
loop_
_entity_poly.entity_id
_entity_poly.type
_entity_poly.pdbx_seq_one_letter_code
_entity_poly.pdbx_strand_id
1 'polypeptide(L)'
;MTDQKTTTSLDDLTAELETAIEDLESTETEISALSGWTETASADLEAMNAQDRAAVKKQASELKGQLRILDTPEDLIEFGEQFKDSFSKPVEQSALRGLEETVDILEIELPRSRIDELRESVRSRTPSDLQEDAQGYQHAVTMLQDETNFTVNLISSRVDTDSSRYLISPTRELTPLIGNIKNRREALENLEEIFASAGEWVPDGLCTLQETESYYSDPDSTVAIESIKTEIEAIDEAVNNIEISIGVVAVVENDVEARLDGVALSEFQSELNTVATKLGTFSANVEDTLLEIDSVTSMASVPDSLRSASVNLSTELEEFHSGKYNSVGELLGAASTVEKEYENFVDKIVAELEMLDTMCSQIAEGNNTQDLESPVPSESLSGFKRTAIREHPEKAFETITEYREWVDTAFDDLSDEFTGKEVSELFERLHTEDTILLSSVDFDALRELRETVPIVIQLQQ
;
A
#
# COMPACT_ATOMS: atom_id res chain seq x y z
N MET A 1 -92.98 14.52 -63.08
CA MET A 1 -92.18 13.80 -62.07
C MET A 1 -91.16 13.01 -62.84
N THR A 2 -89.95 13.55 -62.92
CA THR A 2 -88.88 13.04 -63.76
C THR A 2 -87.78 12.63 -62.80
N ASP A 3 -87.57 11.32 -62.68
CA ASP A 3 -86.46 10.73 -61.94
C ASP A 3 -85.15 11.18 -62.58
N GLN A 4 -84.38 12.01 -61.85
CA GLN A 4 -83.01 12.34 -62.19
C GLN A 4 -82.12 11.22 -61.64
N LYS A 5 -81.74 10.31 -62.53
CA LYS A 5 -80.72 9.30 -62.30
C LYS A 5 -79.37 10.01 -62.26
N THR A 6 -78.84 10.29 -61.08
CA THR A 6 -77.44 10.72 -60.89
C THR A 6 -76.54 9.58 -61.33
N THR A 7 -75.97 9.69 -62.53
CA THR A 7 -74.90 8.81 -63.00
C THR A 7 -73.59 9.33 -62.44
N THR A 8 -73.06 8.65 -61.42
CA THR A 8 -71.67 8.80 -60.95
C THR A 8 -70.73 8.65 -62.15
N SER A 9 -69.78 9.58 -62.31
CA SER A 9 -68.79 9.54 -63.39
C SER A 9 -67.89 8.30 -63.23
N LEU A 10 -67.41 7.73 -64.34
CA LEU A 10 -66.47 6.61 -64.31
C LEU A 10 -65.15 7.01 -63.60
N ASP A 11 -64.77 8.28 -63.72
CA ASP A 11 -63.58 8.83 -63.07
C ASP A 11 -63.76 8.94 -61.54
N ASP A 12 -64.97 9.29 -61.07
CA ASP A 12 -65.30 9.34 -59.64
C ASP A 12 -65.30 7.93 -59.02
N LEU A 13 -65.82 6.94 -59.74
CA LEU A 13 -65.77 5.52 -59.35
C LEU A 13 -64.35 4.96 -59.32
N THR A 14 -63.47 5.44 -60.20
CA THR A 14 -62.06 5.00 -60.25
C THR A 14 -61.29 5.58 -59.07
N ALA A 15 -61.50 6.86 -58.75
CA ALA A 15 -60.91 7.50 -57.58
C ALA A 15 -61.42 6.87 -56.26
N GLU A 16 -62.72 6.59 -56.14
CA GLU A 16 -63.28 5.86 -54.98
C GLU A 16 -62.68 4.45 -54.84
N LEU A 17 -62.42 3.76 -55.97
CA LEU A 17 -61.79 2.44 -55.96
C LEU A 17 -60.31 2.51 -55.56
N GLU A 18 -59.56 3.51 -56.04
CA GLU A 18 -58.17 3.73 -55.65
C GLU A 18 -58.04 4.04 -54.15
N THR A 19 -58.88 4.93 -53.61
CA THR A 19 -58.91 5.19 -52.15
C THR A 19 -59.28 3.95 -51.35
N ALA A 20 -60.27 3.17 -51.81
CA ALA A 20 -60.63 1.92 -51.14
C ALA A 20 -59.51 0.86 -51.20
N ILE A 21 -58.71 0.84 -52.26
CA ILE A 21 -57.52 -0.03 -52.37
C ILE A 21 -56.44 0.44 -51.40
N GLU A 22 -56.13 1.73 -51.33
CA GLU A 22 -55.17 2.29 -50.37
C GLU A 22 -55.56 2.00 -48.91
N ASP A 23 -56.84 2.17 -48.57
CA ASP A 23 -57.38 1.86 -47.24
C ASP A 23 -57.25 0.37 -46.90
N LEU A 24 -57.51 -0.52 -47.88
CA LEU A 24 -57.34 -1.97 -47.73
C LEU A 24 -55.87 -2.37 -47.56
N GLU A 25 -54.96 -1.78 -48.33
CA GLU A 25 -53.51 -2.03 -48.22
C GLU A 25 -52.97 -1.53 -46.86
N SER A 26 -53.44 -0.38 -46.37
CA SER A 26 -53.12 0.13 -45.03
C SER A 26 -53.61 -0.82 -43.94
N THR A 27 -54.86 -1.27 -44.04
CA THR A 27 -55.47 -2.23 -43.10
C THR A 27 -54.73 -3.57 -43.09
N GLU A 28 -54.36 -4.10 -44.26
CA GLU A 28 -53.56 -5.32 -44.38
C GLU A 28 -52.18 -5.18 -43.72
N THR A 29 -51.56 -4.01 -43.86
CA THR A 29 -50.27 -3.69 -43.23
C THR A 29 -50.38 -3.68 -41.71
N GLU A 30 -51.40 -3.04 -41.16
CA GLU A 30 -51.63 -2.96 -39.71
C GLU A 30 -51.96 -4.34 -39.10
N ILE A 31 -52.82 -5.13 -39.76
CA ILE A 31 -53.12 -6.50 -39.34
C ILE A 31 -51.89 -7.39 -39.41
N SER A 32 -51.05 -7.24 -40.44
CA SER A 32 -49.78 -7.98 -40.57
C SER A 32 -48.80 -7.61 -39.45
N ALA A 33 -48.72 -6.32 -39.09
CA ALA A 33 -47.91 -5.86 -37.97
C ALA A 33 -48.42 -6.41 -36.62
N LEU A 34 -49.74 -6.47 -36.43
CA LEU A 34 -50.38 -7.09 -35.28
C LEU A 34 -50.06 -8.59 -35.19
N SER A 35 -50.18 -9.32 -36.30
CA SER A 35 -49.82 -10.73 -36.37
C SER A 35 -48.36 -10.96 -35.98
N GLY A 36 -47.44 -10.17 -36.56
CA GLY A 36 -46.01 -10.23 -36.23
C GLY A 36 -45.72 -9.95 -34.76
N TRP A 37 -46.38 -8.95 -34.16
CA TRP A 37 -46.26 -8.69 -32.72
C TRP A 37 -46.79 -9.84 -31.86
N THR A 38 -47.87 -10.50 -32.27
CA THR A 38 -48.45 -11.60 -31.47
C THR A 38 -47.52 -12.82 -31.43
N GLU A 39 -46.73 -13.03 -32.48
CA GLU A 39 -45.70 -14.07 -32.55
C GLU A 39 -44.57 -13.83 -31.53
N THR A 40 -44.20 -12.57 -31.28
CA THR A 40 -43.16 -12.22 -30.28
C THR A 40 -43.73 -12.14 -28.87
N ALA A 41 -44.97 -11.68 -28.71
CA ALA A 41 -45.61 -11.47 -27.40
C ALA A 41 -45.67 -12.74 -26.55
N SER A 42 -45.79 -13.93 -27.16
CA SER A 42 -45.77 -15.19 -26.41
C SER A 42 -44.40 -15.46 -25.75
N ALA A 43 -43.30 -15.18 -26.45
CA ALA A 43 -41.96 -15.33 -25.91
C ALA A 43 -41.69 -14.29 -24.81
N ASP A 44 -42.13 -13.05 -25.03
CA ASP A 44 -42.03 -11.97 -24.05
C ASP A 44 -42.80 -12.32 -22.76
N LEU A 45 -44.02 -12.87 -22.88
CA LEU A 45 -44.84 -13.32 -21.74
C LEU A 45 -44.14 -14.41 -20.91
N GLU A 46 -43.42 -15.32 -21.58
CA GLU A 46 -42.65 -16.38 -20.94
C GLU A 46 -41.38 -15.87 -20.25
N ALA A 47 -40.83 -14.75 -20.71
CA ALA A 47 -39.67 -14.10 -20.09
C ALA A 47 -40.05 -13.19 -18.90
N MET A 48 -41.32 -12.74 -18.80
CA MET A 48 -41.79 -11.90 -17.70
C MET A 48 -41.67 -12.58 -16.33
N ASN A 49 -41.46 -11.77 -15.28
CA ASN A 49 -41.55 -12.25 -13.91
C ASN A 49 -42.98 -12.75 -13.58
N ALA A 50 -43.12 -13.51 -12.50
CA ALA A 50 -44.40 -14.16 -12.16
C ALA A 50 -45.54 -13.16 -11.88
N GLN A 51 -45.21 -11.99 -11.32
CA GLN A 51 -46.20 -10.95 -10.98
C GLN A 51 -46.74 -10.28 -12.24
N ASP A 52 -45.86 -9.84 -13.14
CA ASP A 52 -46.23 -9.15 -14.37
C ASP A 52 -46.94 -10.11 -15.33
N ARG A 53 -46.46 -11.35 -15.43
CA ARG A 53 -47.15 -12.41 -16.18
C ARG A 53 -48.57 -12.66 -15.66
N ALA A 54 -48.78 -12.63 -14.34
CA ALA A 54 -50.10 -12.80 -13.75
C ALA A 54 -51.00 -11.58 -14.04
N ALA A 55 -50.45 -10.37 -13.99
CA ALA A 55 -51.16 -9.13 -14.31
C ALA A 55 -51.59 -9.08 -15.79
N VAL A 56 -50.67 -9.39 -16.72
CA VAL A 56 -50.97 -9.48 -18.16
C VAL A 56 -52.03 -10.56 -18.41
N LYS A 57 -51.90 -11.75 -17.82
CA LYS A 57 -52.92 -12.82 -17.96
C LYS A 57 -54.29 -12.38 -17.47
N LYS A 58 -54.36 -11.61 -16.38
CA LYS A 58 -55.62 -11.08 -15.84
C LYS A 58 -56.24 -10.08 -16.82
N GLN A 59 -55.48 -9.08 -17.29
CA GLN A 59 -55.99 -8.09 -18.25
C GLN A 59 -56.39 -8.73 -19.58
N ALA A 60 -55.59 -9.65 -20.11
CA ALA A 60 -55.91 -10.43 -21.30
C ALA A 60 -57.19 -11.27 -21.13
N SER A 61 -57.45 -11.80 -19.93
CA SER A 61 -58.68 -12.55 -19.65
C SER A 61 -59.93 -11.67 -19.63
N GLU A 62 -59.80 -10.40 -19.24
CA GLU A 62 -60.87 -9.40 -19.27
C GLU A 62 -61.20 -9.01 -20.72
N LEU A 63 -60.19 -8.88 -21.58
CA LEU A 63 -60.36 -8.63 -23.03
C LEU A 63 -60.93 -9.82 -23.80
N LYS A 64 -60.72 -11.06 -23.33
CA LYS A 64 -61.22 -12.27 -24.00
C LYS A 64 -62.74 -12.26 -24.24
N GLY A 65 -63.51 -11.53 -23.44
CA GLY A 65 -64.95 -11.36 -23.63
C GLY A 65 -65.32 -10.54 -24.88
N GLN A 66 -64.44 -9.64 -25.32
CA GLN A 66 -64.68 -8.70 -26.41
C GLN A 66 -64.39 -9.30 -27.79
N LEU A 67 -63.53 -10.33 -27.87
CA LEU A 67 -63.24 -11.12 -29.08
C LEU A 67 -64.48 -11.71 -29.78
N ARG A 68 -65.61 -11.83 -29.07
CA ARG A 68 -66.87 -12.36 -29.61
C ARG A 68 -67.73 -11.33 -30.36
N ILE A 69 -67.30 -10.06 -30.37
CA ILE A 69 -68.09 -8.91 -30.84
C ILE A 69 -67.35 -8.14 -31.96
N LEU A 70 -66.21 -8.66 -32.45
CA LEU A 70 -65.44 -8.03 -33.53
C LEU A 70 -66.04 -8.43 -34.88
N ASP A 71 -66.54 -7.46 -35.65
CA ASP A 71 -67.25 -7.69 -36.91
C ASP A 71 -66.56 -7.04 -38.12
N THR A 72 -65.62 -6.11 -37.92
CA THR A 72 -64.85 -5.45 -39.00
C THR A 72 -63.33 -5.52 -38.82
N PRO A 73 -62.54 -5.29 -39.90
CA PRO A 73 -61.08 -5.16 -39.80
C PRO A 73 -60.63 -4.03 -38.86
N GLU A 74 -61.35 -2.91 -38.79
CA GLU A 74 -61.07 -1.82 -37.86
C GLU A 74 -61.27 -2.27 -36.40
N ASP A 75 -62.32 -3.06 -36.12
CA ASP A 75 -62.54 -3.64 -34.78
C ASP A 75 -61.36 -4.55 -34.38
N LEU A 76 -60.80 -5.29 -35.33
CA LEU A 76 -59.62 -6.16 -35.12
C LEU A 76 -58.36 -5.36 -34.80
N ILE A 77 -58.14 -4.23 -35.49
CA ILE A 77 -57.03 -3.33 -35.22
C ILE A 77 -57.18 -2.69 -33.84
N GLU A 78 -58.37 -2.16 -33.51
CA GLU A 78 -58.64 -1.54 -32.21
C GLU A 78 -58.46 -2.55 -31.07
N PHE A 79 -59.00 -3.76 -31.23
CA PHE A 79 -58.79 -4.83 -30.26
C PHE A 79 -57.31 -5.21 -30.11
N GLY A 80 -56.59 -5.26 -31.23
CA GLY A 80 -55.17 -5.51 -31.27
C GLY A 80 -54.36 -4.49 -30.46
N GLU A 81 -54.66 -3.20 -30.63
CA GLU A 81 -54.03 -2.13 -29.85
C GLU A 81 -54.41 -2.21 -28.36
N GLN A 82 -55.67 -2.48 -28.02
CA GLN A 82 -56.09 -2.69 -26.62
C GLN A 82 -55.38 -3.88 -25.98
N PHE A 83 -55.12 -4.94 -26.76
CA PHE A 83 -54.41 -6.13 -26.30
C PHE A 83 -52.91 -5.88 -26.13
N LYS A 84 -52.27 -5.13 -27.04
CA LYS A 84 -50.88 -4.62 -26.87
C LYS A 84 -50.74 -3.77 -25.61
N ASP A 85 -51.70 -2.88 -25.37
CA ASP A 85 -51.77 -2.05 -24.16
C ASP A 85 -51.86 -2.90 -22.88
N SER A 86 -52.68 -3.94 -22.90
CA SER A 86 -52.85 -4.88 -21.77
C SER A 86 -51.61 -5.74 -21.50
N PHE A 87 -50.73 -5.84 -22.49
CA PHE A 87 -49.43 -6.50 -22.36
C PHE A 87 -48.38 -5.55 -21.79
N SER A 88 -48.36 -4.31 -22.26
CA SER A 88 -47.28 -3.34 -21.99
C SER A 88 -47.48 -2.60 -20.65
N LYS A 89 -48.73 -2.24 -20.30
CA LYS A 89 -49.04 -1.46 -19.08
C LYS A 89 -48.58 -2.12 -17.78
N PRO A 90 -48.75 -3.44 -17.56
CA PRO A 90 -48.25 -4.08 -16.34
C PRO A 90 -46.73 -3.96 -16.19
N VAL A 91 -45.99 -4.12 -17.29
CA VAL A 91 -44.51 -4.03 -17.30
C VAL A 91 -44.07 -2.59 -17.08
N GLU A 92 -44.74 -1.62 -17.73
CA GLU A 92 -44.54 -0.19 -17.50
C GLU A 92 -44.71 0.16 -16.01
N GLN A 93 -45.80 -0.30 -15.38
CA GLN A 93 -46.04 -0.07 -13.95
C GLN A 93 -44.97 -0.71 -13.06
N SER A 94 -44.50 -1.90 -13.42
CA SER A 94 -43.43 -2.60 -12.71
C SER A 94 -42.11 -1.83 -12.78
N ALA A 95 -41.73 -1.36 -13.97
CA ALA A 95 -40.54 -0.54 -14.18
C ALA A 95 -40.63 0.81 -13.44
N LEU A 96 -41.77 1.50 -13.51
CA LEU A 96 -42.00 2.76 -12.79
C LEU A 96 -41.94 2.58 -11.28
N ARG A 97 -42.54 1.50 -10.75
CA ARG A 97 -42.45 1.17 -9.32
C ARG A 97 -41.01 0.87 -8.93
N GLY A 98 -40.27 0.10 -9.74
CA GLY A 98 -38.86 -0.20 -9.47
C GLY A 98 -37.99 1.06 -9.45
N LEU A 99 -38.23 2.00 -10.37
CA LEU A 99 -37.59 3.32 -10.37
C LEU A 99 -37.89 4.08 -9.07
N GLU A 100 -39.15 4.15 -8.66
CA GLU A 100 -39.57 4.84 -7.43
C GLU A 100 -38.96 4.19 -6.19
N GLU A 101 -39.02 2.87 -6.06
CA GLU A 101 -38.39 2.12 -4.96
C GLU A 101 -36.87 2.35 -4.92
N THR A 102 -36.20 2.42 -6.07
CA THR A 102 -34.76 2.70 -6.15
C THR A 102 -34.45 4.13 -5.67
N VAL A 103 -35.22 5.12 -6.13
CA VAL A 103 -35.06 6.52 -5.70
C VAL A 103 -35.32 6.66 -4.20
N ASP A 104 -36.32 5.96 -3.68
CA ASP A 104 -36.66 5.96 -2.25
C ASP A 104 -35.55 5.31 -1.41
N ILE A 105 -34.99 4.17 -1.83
CA ILE A 105 -33.89 3.49 -1.10
C ILE A 105 -32.61 4.31 -1.11
N LEU A 106 -32.29 4.96 -2.23
CA LEU A 106 -31.11 5.81 -2.34
C LEU A 106 -31.31 7.20 -1.70
N GLU A 107 -32.53 7.51 -1.24
CA GLU A 107 -32.90 8.81 -0.63
C GLU A 107 -32.49 10.02 -1.49
N ILE A 108 -32.59 9.90 -2.82
CA ILE A 108 -32.11 10.92 -3.77
C ILE A 108 -33.14 12.07 -3.87
N GLU A 109 -32.71 13.30 -3.61
CA GLU A 109 -33.57 14.49 -3.68
C GLU A 109 -33.65 15.09 -5.09
N LEU A 110 -34.35 14.39 -5.99
CA LEU A 110 -34.58 14.92 -7.35
C LEU A 110 -35.70 15.98 -7.39
N PRO A 111 -35.54 17.07 -8.15
CA PRO A 111 -36.64 18.00 -8.44
C PRO A 111 -37.81 17.27 -9.09
N ARG A 112 -39.06 17.64 -8.75
CA ARG A 112 -40.26 17.00 -9.33
C ARG A 112 -40.27 16.97 -10.85
N SER A 113 -39.83 18.06 -11.50
CA SER A 113 -39.71 18.11 -12.96
C SER A 113 -38.78 17.02 -13.50
N ARG A 114 -37.71 16.70 -12.78
CA ARG A 114 -36.75 15.67 -13.15
C ARG A 114 -37.32 14.26 -12.97
N ILE A 115 -38.05 14.02 -11.89
CA ILE A 115 -38.76 12.76 -11.66
C ILE A 115 -39.79 12.53 -12.76
N ASP A 116 -40.54 13.57 -13.14
CA ASP A 116 -41.53 13.47 -14.20
C ASP A 116 -40.88 13.19 -15.57
N GLU A 117 -39.73 13.81 -15.87
CA GLU A 117 -38.92 13.50 -17.06
C GLU A 117 -38.43 12.03 -17.08
N LEU A 118 -37.94 11.52 -15.94
CA LEU A 118 -37.49 10.13 -15.83
C LEU A 118 -38.65 9.15 -16.02
N ARG A 119 -39.80 9.40 -15.39
CA ARG A 119 -41.02 8.60 -15.57
C ARG A 119 -41.45 8.59 -17.03
N GLU A 120 -41.47 9.73 -17.69
CA GLU A 120 -41.85 9.80 -19.11
C GLU A 120 -40.84 9.09 -20.01
N SER A 121 -39.54 9.19 -19.69
CA SER A 121 -38.49 8.45 -20.38
C SER A 121 -38.73 6.94 -20.28
N VAL A 122 -39.07 6.43 -19.10
CA VAL A 122 -39.44 5.01 -18.91
C VAL A 122 -40.70 4.66 -19.72
N ARG A 123 -41.78 5.45 -19.63
CA ARG A 123 -43.03 5.19 -20.37
C ARG A 123 -42.84 5.12 -21.89
N SER A 124 -41.92 5.91 -22.42
CA SER A 124 -41.66 5.97 -23.86
C SER A 124 -40.88 4.77 -24.42
N ARG A 125 -40.42 3.85 -23.55
CA ARG A 125 -39.62 2.68 -23.94
C ARG A 125 -40.46 1.56 -24.56
N THR A 126 -39.78 0.72 -25.34
CA THR A 126 -40.42 -0.46 -25.92
C THR A 126 -40.75 -1.49 -24.83
N PRO A 127 -41.73 -2.38 -25.02
CA PRO A 127 -42.09 -3.38 -24.01
C PRO A 127 -40.93 -4.29 -23.57
N SER A 128 -40.00 -4.61 -24.50
CA SER A 128 -38.82 -5.41 -24.21
C SER A 128 -37.85 -4.66 -23.29
N ASP A 129 -37.59 -3.38 -23.57
CA ASP A 129 -36.74 -2.53 -22.73
C ASP A 129 -37.37 -2.30 -21.35
N LEU A 130 -38.68 -2.08 -21.28
CA LEU A 130 -39.42 -1.95 -20.02
C LEU A 130 -39.28 -3.19 -19.13
N GLN A 131 -39.27 -4.37 -19.74
CA GLN A 131 -39.07 -5.62 -19.03
C GLN A 131 -37.64 -5.75 -18.51
N GLU A 132 -36.64 -5.40 -19.32
CA GLU A 132 -35.23 -5.34 -18.89
C GLU A 132 -35.05 -4.35 -17.73
N ASP A 133 -35.69 -3.18 -17.81
CA ASP A 133 -35.66 -2.16 -16.76
C ASP A 133 -36.30 -2.63 -15.47
N ALA A 134 -37.50 -3.23 -15.55
CA ALA A 134 -38.20 -3.74 -14.37
C ALA A 134 -37.36 -4.80 -13.64
N GLN A 135 -36.72 -5.71 -14.39
CA GLN A 135 -35.79 -6.70 -13.82
C GLN A 135 -34.53 -6.03 -13.25
N GLY A 136 -33.97 -5.06 -13.96
CA GLY A 136 -32.79 -4.31 -13.53
C GLY A 136 -33.02 -3.56 -12.21
N TYR A 137 -34.12 -2.81 -12.09
CA TYR A 137 -34.48 -2.12 -10.85
C TYR A 137 -34.76 -3.10 -9.72
N GLN A 138 -35.51 -4.17 -9.96
CA GLN A 138 -35.77 -5.18 -8.92
C GLN A 138 -34.46 -5.78 -8.39
N HIS A 139 -33.50 -6.04 -9.29
CA HIS A 139 -32.19 -6.52 -8.90
C HIS A 139 -31.40 -5.48 -8.11
N ALA A 140 -31.36 -4.23 -8.57
CA ALA A 140 -30.72 -3.11 -7.85
C ALA A 140 -31.31 -2.91 -6.45
N VAL A 141 -32.64 -2.90 -6.31
CA VAL A 141 -33.36 -2.84 -5.03
C VAL A 141 -32.91 -3.97 -4.11
N THR A 142 -32.87 -5.20 -4.62
CA THR A 142 -32.41 -6.36 -3.83
C THR A 142 -30.96 -6.20 -3.39
N MET A 143 -30.08 -5.70 -4.27
CA MET A 143 -28.67 -5.48 -3.95
C MET A 143 -28.46 -4.40 -2.89
N LEU A 144 -29.33 -3.38 -2.83
CA LEU A 144 -29.24 -2.24 -1.90
C LEU A 144 -29.87 -2.53 -0.52
N GLN A 145 -30.85 -3.42 -0.43
CA GLN A 145 -31.60 -3.67 0.81
C GLN A 145 -30.75 -4.17 1.99
N ASP A 146 -29.69 -4.93 1.70
CA ASP A 146 -28.81 -5.52 2.71
C ASP A 146 -27.51 -4.70 2.91
N GLU A 147 -27.39 -3.54 2.27
CA GLU A 147 -26.19 -2.72 2.33
C GLU A 147 -26.17 -1.76 3.52
N THR A 148 -24.96 -1.34 3.89
CA THR A 148 -24.79 -0.29 4.91
C THR A 148 -25.21 1.07 4.36
N ASN A 149 -25.62 1.96 5.26
CA ASN A 149 -25.92 3.35 4.90
C ASN A 149 -24.74 4.04 4.22
N PHE A 150 -23.50 3.70 4.58
CA PHE A 150 -22.31 4.24 3.93
C PHE A 150 -22.26 3.86 2.44
N THR A 151 -22.44 2.57 2.13
CA THR A 151 -22.50 2.08 0.74
C THR A 151 -23.66 2.70 -0.04
N VAL A 152 -24.84 2.78 0.57
CA VAL A 152 -26.02 3.42 -0.03
C VAL A 152 -25.76 4.90 -0.34
N ASN A 153 -25.14 5.64 0.58
CA ASN A 153 -24.81 7.06 0.39
C ASN A 153 -23.79 7.28 -0.75
N LEU A 154 -22.77 6.41 -0.87
CA LEU A 154 -21.80 6.46 -1.97
C LEU A 154 -22.48 6.27 -3.33
N ILE A 155 -23.38 5.29 -3.42
CA ILE A 155 -24.16 5.02 -4.64
C ILE A 155 -25.08 6.21 -4.93
N SER A 156 -25.81 6.68 -3.92
CA SER A 156 -26.72 7.82 -4.00
C SER A 156 -26.01 9.06 -4.56
N SER A 157 -24.86 9.46 -4.00
CA SER A 157 -24.07 10.62 -4.45
C SER A 157 -23.69 10.55 -5.95
N ARG A 158 -23.33 9.36 -6.44
CA ARG A 158 -23.00 9.16 -7.86
C ARG A 158 -24.24 9.21 -8.74
N VAL A 159 -25.34 8.61 -8.30
CA VAL A 159 -26.61 8.64 -9.02
C VAL A 159 -27.19 10.05 -9.05
N ASP A 160 -27.05 10.83 -7.98
CA ASP A 160 -27.52 12.21 -7.91
C ASP A 160 -26.78 13.11 -8.91
N THR A 161 -25.48 12.86 -9.08
CA THR A 161 -24.63 13.58 -10.04
C THR A 161 -25.02 13.29 -11.51
N ASP A 162 -25.41 12.05 -11.84
CA ASP A 162 -25.79 11.65 -13.21
C ASP A 162 -27.04 10.77 -13.23
N SER A 163 -28.16 11.32 -12.74
CA SER A 163 -29.43 10.58 -12.62
C SER A 163 -29.94 10.06 -13.97
N SER A 164 -29.69 10.77 -15.08
CA SER A 164 -30.07 10.31 -16.43
C SER A 164 -29.44 8.97 -16.77
N ARG A 165 -28.16 8.83 -16.48
CA ARG A 165 -27.40 7.64 -16.86
C ARG A 165 -27.85 6.44 -16.04
N TYR A 166 -27.88 6.60 -14.72
CA TYR A 166 -28.10 5.49 -13.80
C TYR A 166 -29.59 5.11 -13.66
N LEU A 167 -30.51 6.08 -13.63
CA LEU A 167 -31.95 5.85 -13.43
C LEU A 167 -32.76 5.71 -14.74
N ILE A 168 -32.10 5.59 -15.90
CA ILE A 168 -32.79 5.23 -17.15
C ILE A 168 -32.30 3.86 -17.65
N SER A 169 -31.12 3.41 -17.24
CA SER A 169 -30.55 2.14 -17.72
C SER A 169 -30.05 1.29 -16.55
N PRO A 170 -30.96 0.76 -15.72
CA PRO A 170 -30.58 0.08 -14.48
C PRO A 170 -29.66 -1.12 -14.72
N THR A 171 -29.94 -1.94 -15.74
CA THR A 171 -29.14 -3.13 -16.05
C THR A 171 -27.72 -2.81 -16.53
N ARG A 172 -27.55 -1.71 -17.28
CA ARG A 172 -26.27 -1.35 -17.90
C ARG A 172 -25.41 -0.41 -17.07
N GLU A 173 -26.03 0.40 -16.22
CA GLU A 173 -25.33 1.48 -15.52
C GLU A 173 -25.48 1.35 -14.00
N LEU A 174 -26.70 1.22 -13.48
CA LEU A 174 -26.93 1.19 -12.01
C LEU A 174 -26.44 -0.11 -11.37
N THR A 175 -26.85 -1.27 -11.89
CA THR A 175 -26.47 -2.57 -11.34
C THR A 175 -24.94 -2.76 -11.35
N PRO A 176 -24.22 -2.45 -12.45
CA PRO A 176 -22.76 -2.48 -12.43
C PRO A 176 -22.16 -1.50 -11.42
N LEU A 177 -22.70 -0.28 -11.28
CA LEU A 177 -22.24 0.67 -10.26
C LEU A 177 -22.35 0.10 -8.84
N ILE A 178 -23.52 -0.45 -8.49
CA ILE A 178 -23.75 -1.07 -7.17
C ILE A 178 -22.79 -2.23 -6.99
N GLY A 179 -22.65 -3.09 -8.00
CA GLY A 179 -21.73 -4.24 -7.98
C GLY A 179 -20.28 -3.82 -7.75
N ASN A 180 -19.80 -2.78 -8.44
CA ASN A 180 -18.41 -2.32 -8.32
C ASN A 180 -18.14 -1.70 -6.95
N ILE A 181 -19.08 -0.91 -6.39
CA ILE A 181 -18.95 -0.36 -5.05
C ILE A 181 -18.97 -1.48 -3.99
N LYS A 182 -19.86 -2.47 -4.13
CA LYS A 182 -19.90 -3.64 -3.24
C LYS A 182 -18.61 -4.44 -3.28
N ASN A 183 -18.15 -4.82 -4.47
CA ASN A 183 -16.90 -5.55 -4.64
C ASN A 183 -15.72 -4.77 -4.07
N ARG A 184 -15.70 -3.44 -4.24
CA ARG A 184 -14.67 -2.58 -3.66
C ARG A 184 -14.72 -2.57 -2.13
N ARG A 185 -15.92 -2.52 -1.55
CA ARG A 185 -16.10 -2.61 -0.10
C ARG A 185 -15.63 -3.95 0.44
N GLU A 186 -16.04 -5.06 -0.17
CA GLU A 186 -15.57 -6.40 0.22
C GLU A 186 -14.04 -6.52 0.13
N ALA A 187 -13.43 -5.91 -0.89
CA ALA A 187 -11.97 -5.86 -1.00
C ALA A 187 -11.31 -5.04 0.13
N LEU A 188 -11.95 -3.96 0.58
CA LEU A 188 -11.49 -3.14 1.70
C LEU A 188 -11.70 -3.84 3.05
N GLU A 189 -12.83 -4.50 3.26
CA GLU A 189 -13.10 -5.34 4.44
C GLU A 189 -12.03 -6.45 4.56
N ASN A 190 -11.73 -7.15 3.46
CA ASN A 190 -10.65 -8.16 3.46
C ASN A 190 -9.29 -7.54 3.82
N LEU A 191 -9.01 -6.31 3.36
CA LEU A 191 -7.75 -5.64 3.65
C LEU A 191 -7.67 -5.18 5.12
N GLU A 192 -8.78 -4.68 5.68
CA GLU A 192 -8.90 -4.38 7.11
C GLU A 192 -8.68 -5.63 7.97
N GLU A 193 -9.22 -6.79 7.58
CA GLU A 193 -8.99 -8.04 8.31
C GLU A 193 -7.51 -8.44 8.31
N ILE A 194 -6.80 -8.21 7.20
CA ILE A 194 -5.35 -8.46 7.10
C ILE A 194 -4.59 -7.51 8.04
N PHE A 195 -4.91 -6.22 8.03
CA PHE A 195 -4.32 -5.24 8.93
C PHE A 195 -4.63 -5.53 10.41
N ALA A 196 -5.88 -5.81 10.75
CA ALA A 196 -6.30 -6.12 12.12
C ALA A 196 -5.69 -7.42 12.66
N SER A 197 -5.29 -8.33 11.77
CA SER A 197 -4.58 -9.56 12.13
C SER A 197 -3.06 -9.38 12.20
N ALA A 198 -2.53 -8.28 11.69
CA ALA A 198 -1.11 -7.96 11.77
C ALA A 198 -0.78 -7.35 13.15
N GLY A 199 0.49 -7.44 13.55
CA GLY A 199 0.95 -7.11 14.90
C GLY A 199 0.65 -5.68 15.37
N GLU A 200 1.09 -5.36 16.58
CA GLU A 200 0.76 -4.09 17.28
C GLU A 200 1.23 -2.81 16.57
N TRP A 201 1.99 -2.92 15.47
CA TRP A 201 2.51 -1.78 14.71
C TRP A 201 1.49 -1.18 13.75
N VAL A 202 0.34 -1.81 13.53
CA VAL A 202 -0.65 -1.33 12.55
C VAL A 202 -1.38 -0.09 13.07
N PRO A 203 -1.39 1.03 12.33
CA PRO A 203 -2.12 2.22 12.72
C PRO A 203 -3.63 1.99 12.80
N ASP A 204 -4.28 2.55 13.83
CA ASP A 204 -5.73 2.44 14.06
C ASP A 204 -6.58 2.86 12.84
N GLY A 205 -6.12 3.85 12.07
CA GLY A 205 -6.81 4.35 10.88
C GLY A 205 -6.98 3.32 9.76
N LEU A 206 -6.17 2.25 9.74
CA LEU A 206 -6.24 1.18 8.74
C LEU A 206 -7.31 0.12 9.07
N CYS A 207 -7.98 0.24 10.22
CA CYS A 207 -9.07 -0.64 10.62
C CYS A 207 -10.45 -0.17 10.12
N THR A 208 -10.53 0.95 9.38
CA THR A 208 -11.78 1.54 8.87
C THR A 208 -11.65 2.05 7.41
N LEU A 209 -10.84 1.38 6.59
CA LEU A 209 -10.69 1.64 5.15
C LEU A 209 -12.02 1.59 4.38
N GLN A 210 -12.91 0.65 4.70
CA GLN A 210 -14.20 0.46 4.04
C GLN A 210 -15.16 1.65 4.24
N GLU A 211 -14.94 2.46 5.29
CA GLU A 211 -15.73 3.66 5.59
C GLU A 211 -15.08 4.95 5.05
N THR A 212 -14.00 4.81 4.27
CA THR A 212 -13.24 5.95 3.74
C THR A 212 -13.63 6.23 2.27
N GLU A 213 -14.36 7.33 2.04
CA GLU A 213 -14.93 7.66 0.73
C GLU A 213 -13.89 7.78 -0.41
N SER A 214 -12.69 8.31 -0.13
CA SER A 214 -11.65 8.54 -1.14
C SER A 214 -11.23 7.26 -1.87
N TYR A 215 -11.32 6.11 -1.20
CA TYR A 215 -10.98 4.80 -1.74
C TYR A 215 -11.99 4.22 -2.73
N TYR A 216 -13.14 4.88 -2.86
CA TYR A 216 -14.17 4.55 -3.84
C TYR A 216 -14.11 5.46 -5.06
N SER A 217 -13.11 6.34 -5.21
CA SER A 217 -13.00 7.23 -6.37
C SER A 217 -12.91 6.46 -7.70
N ASP A 218 -12.19 5.33 -7.70
CA ASP A 218 -12.07 4.40 -8.83
C ASP A 218 -12.46 2.97 -8.41
N PRO A 219 -13.76 2.64 -8.38
CA PRO A 219 -14.25 1.34 -7.92
C PRO A 219 -13.95 0.21 -8.91
N ASP A 220 -13.55 0.54 -10.15
CA ASP A 220 -13.21 -0.43 -11.18
C ASP A 220 -11.74 -0.89 -11.07
N SER A 221 -10.93 -0.18 -10.27
CA SER A 221 -9.54 -0.54 -10.00
C SER A 221 -9.43 -1.80 -9.13
N THR A 222 -8.53 -2.70 -9.53
CA THR A 222 -8.20 -3.88 -8.74
C THR A 222 -7.35 -3.49 -7.53
N VAL A 223 -7.75 -3.93 -6.32
CA VAL A 223 -6.90 -3.87 -5.13
C VAL A 223 -5.96 -5.08 -5.13
N ALA A 224 -4.66 -4.85 -5.01
CA ALA A 224 -3.66 -5.91 -4.99
C ALA A 224 -3.55 -6.60 -3.61
N ILE A 225 -4.66 -7.19 -3.13
CA ILE A 225 -4.79 -7.72 -1.76
C ILE A 225 -3.65 -8.69 -1.40
N GLU A 226 -3.38 -9.70 -2.23
CA GLU A 226 -2.33 -10.69 -1.95
C GLU A 226 -0.92 -10.08 -1.90
N SER A 227 -0.66 -9.08 -2.75
CA SER A 227 0.64 -8.39 -2.74
C SER A 227 0.79 -7.53 -1.49
N ILE A 228 -0.25 -6.78 -1.12
CA ILE A 228 -0.26 -5.99 0.12
C ILE A 228 -0.07 -6.90 1.34
N LYS A 229 -0.76 -8.05 1.37
CA LYS A 229 -0.63 -9.05 2.42
C LYS A 229 0.81 -9.55 2.59
N THR A 230 1.50 -9.84 1.48
CA THR A 230 2.91 -10.28 1.53
C THR A 230 3.80 -9.21 2.17
N GLU A 231 3.58 -7.92 1.86
CA GLU A 231 4.37 -6.84 2.47
C GLU A 231 4.06 -6.70 3.98
N ILE A 232 2.79 -6.84 4.38
CA ILE A 232 2.38 -6.81 5.79
C ILE A 232 3.02 -7.97 6.57
N GLU A 233 2.99 -9.18 6.01
CA GLU A 233 3.64 -10.36 6.61
C GLU A 233 5.15 -10.18 6.75
N ALA A 234 5.81 -9.57 5.75
CA ALA A 234 7.23 -9.26 5.80
C ALA A 234 7.59 -8.22 6.88
N ILE A 235 6.74 -7.20 7.07
CA ILE A 235 6.90 -6.23 8.16
C ILE A 235 6.73 -6.93 9.51
N ASP A 236 5.69 -7.74 9.66
CA ASP A 236 5.40 -8.44 10.91
C ASP A 236 6.53 -9.41 11.31
N GLU A 237 7.04 -10.19 10.36
CA GLU A 237 8.20 -11.06 10.56
C GLU A 237 9.43 -10.25 11.00
N ALA A 238 9.72 -9.15 10.31
CA ALA A 238 10.88 -8.33 10.64
C ALA A 238 10.74 -7.62 12.00
N VAL A 239 9.55 -7.14 12.39
CA VAL A 239 9.30 -6.58 13.73
C VAL A 239 9.53 -7.65 14.80
N ASN A 240 9.03 -8.86 14.59
CA ASN A 240 9.12 -9.95 15.57
C ASN A 240 10.54 -10.52 15.73
N ASN A 241 11.38 -10.37 14.71
CA ASN A 241 12.76 -10.84 14.73
C ASN A 241 13.74 -9.85 15.39
N ILE A 242 13.33 -8.60 15.61
CA ILE A 242 14.19 -7.59 16.25
C ILE A 242 14.23 -7.82 17.76
N GLU A 243 15.41 -8.12 18.27
CA GLU A 243 15.73 -8.35 19.68
C GLU A 243 16.08 -7.04 20.42
N ILE A 244 16.61 -6.03 19.71
CA ILE A 244 16.99 -4.76 20.33
C ILE A 244 15.77 -3.96 20.82
N SER A 245 15.83 -3.46 22.06
CA SER A 245 14.75 -2.72 22.71
C SER A 245 14.72 -1.23 22.32
N ILE A 246 14.41 -0.94 21.05
CA ILE A 246 14.32 0.43 20.48
C ILE A 246 12.89 0.93 20.24
N GLY A 247 11.88 0.19 20.71
CA GLY A 247 10.47 0.55 20.48
C GLY A 247 10.08 0.50 19.00
N VAL A 248 10.60 -0.48 18.25
CA VAL A 248 10.43 -0.59 16.79
C VAL A 248 8.96 -0.59 16.34
N VAL A 249 8.06 -1.13 17.15
CA VAL A 249 6.61 -1.14 16.90
C VAL A 249 6.09 0.27 16.62
N ALA A 250 6.41 1.23 17.49
CA ALA A 250 5.98 2.61 17.31
C ALA A 250 6.66 3.30 16.12
N VAL A 251 7.91 2.92 15.79
CA VAL A 251 8.62 3.47 14.62
C VAL A 251 7.93 3.03 13.32
N VAL A 252 7.56 1.75 13.24
CA VAL A 252 6.87 1.16 12.08
C VAL A 252 5.45 1.74 11.97
N GLU A 253 4.71 1.83 13.07
CA GLU A 253 3.39 2.45 13.12
C GLU A 253 3.41 3.86 12.54
N ASN A 254 4.32 4.72 13.01
CA ASN A 254 4.45 6.09 12.52
C ASN A 254 4.86 6.17 11.03
N ASP A 255 5.77 5.30 10.56
CA ASP A 255 6.20 5.30 9.14
C ASP A 255 5.04 4.88 8.23
N VAL A 256 4.27 3.84 8.64
CA VAL A 256 3.13 3.34 7.87
C VAL A 256 1.99 4.36 7.86
N GLU A 257 1.66 4.97 9.00
CA GLU A 257 0.64 6.03 9.07
C GLU A 257 1.00 7.20 8.16
N ALA A 258 2.24 7.71 8.26
CA ALA A 258 2.69 8.83 7.45
C ALA A 258 2.75 8.53 5.94
N ARG A 259 3.03 7.28 5.56
CA ARG A 259 3.11 6.87 4.15
C ARG A 259 1.75 6.60 3.51
N LEU A 260 0.79 6.11 4.28
CA LEU A 260 -0.53 5.76 3.75
C LEU A 260 -1.54 6.92 3.86
N ASP A 261 -1.23 7.95 4.63
CA ASP A 261 -2.06 9.15 4.74
C ASP A 261 -2.28 9.82 3.37
N GLY A 262 -3.54 9.89 2.94
CA GLY A 262 -3.95 10.51 1.68
C GLY A 262 -3.50 9.79 0.40
N VAL A 263 -2.90 8.60 0.51
CA VAL A 263 -2.38 7.83 -0.64
C VAL A 263 -3.45 6.95 -1.25
N ALA A 264 -3.42 6.78 -2.58
CA ALA A 264 -4.35 5.91 -3.30
C ALA A 264 -4.08 4.42 -3.00
N LEU A 265 -5.13 3.59 -3.00
CA LEU A 265 -4.99 2.14 -2.75
C LEU A 265 -4.06 1.41 -3.71
N SER A 266 -3.87 1.94 -4.93
CA SER A 266 -2.92 1.39 -5.89
C SER A 266 -1.45 1.52 -5.46
N GLU A 267 -1.16 2.43 -4.53
CA GLU A 267 0.20 2.75 -4.06
C GLU A 267 0.50 2.11 -2.68
N PHE A 268 -0.50 1.54 -2.00
CA PHE A 268 -0.33 0.87 -0.70
C PHE A 268 0.78 -0.18 -0.72
N GLN A 269 0.79 -1.02 -1.77
CA GLN A 269 1.81 -2.07 -1.91
C GLN A 269 3.22 -1.47 -1.95
N SER A 270 3.46 -0.44 -2.77
CA SER A 270 4.80 0.16 -2.90
C SER A 270 5.26 0.85 -1.62
N GLU A 271 4.34 1.49 -0.91
CA GLU A 271 4.66 2.15 0.36
C GLU A 271 4.99 1.14 1.46
N LEU A 272 4.19 0.08 1.59
CA LEU A 272 4.46 -1.00 2.53
C LEU A 272 5.76 -1.74 2.19
N ASN A 273 6.02 -2.01 0.91
CA ASN A 273 7.28 -2.60 0.47
C ASN A 273 8.51 -1.75 0.87
N THR A 274 8.37 -0.42 0.83
CA THR A 274 9.44 0.48 1.26
C THR A 274 9.73 0.32 2.75
N VAL A 275 8.69 0.19 3.58
CA VAL A 275 8.84 -0.08 5.02
C VAL A 275 9.46 -1.47 5.23
N ALA A 276 8.91 -2.50 4.60
CA ALA A 276 9.37 -3.89 4.69
C ALA A 276 10.86 -4.01 4.31
N THR A 277 11.28 -3.41 3.20
CA THR A 277 12.67 -3.46 2.73
C THR A 277 13.63 -2.79 3.71
N LYS A 278 13.26 -1.62 4.25
CA LYS A 278 14.08 -0.90 5.22
C LYS A 278 14.18 -1.67 6.53
N LEU A 279 13.04 -2.19 7.01
CA LEU A 279 13.00 -2.94 8.26
C LEU A 279 13.76 -4.26 8.15
N GLY A 280 13.63 -4.95 7.02
CA GLY A 280 14.43 -6.14 6.70
C GLY A 280 15.93 -5.82 6.62
N THR A 281 16.31 -4.64 6.12
CA THR A 281 17.72 -4.20 6.14
C THR A 281 18.21 -4.00 7.57
N PHE A 282 17.38 -3.41 8.44
CA PHE A 282 17.70 -3.20 9.84
C PHE A 282 17.90 -4.55 10.57
N SER A 283 16.89 -5.42 10.53
CA SER A 283 16.91 -6.72 11.22
C SER A 283 18.02 -7.65 10.69
N ALA A 284 18.26 -7.71 9.38
CA ALA A 284 19.20 -8.69 8.82
C ALA A 284 20.68 -8.28 8.86
N ASN A 285 21.01 -6.99 8.98
CA ASN A 285 22.40 -6.52 8.85
C ASN A 285 22.84 -5.57 9.97
N VAL A 286 21.95 -4.68 10.41
CA VAL A 286 22.31 -3.59 11.31
C VAL A 286 22.22 -4.05 12.77
N GLU A 287 21.20 -4.84 13.09
CA GLU A 287 20.98 -5.36 14.44
C GLU A 287 22.17 -6.15 14.99
N ASP A 288 22.70 -7.11 14.22
CA ASP A 288 23.88 -7.90 14.62
C ASP A 288 25.08 -6.98 14.94
N THR A 289 25.27 -5.93 14.14
CA THR A 289 26.35 -4.96 14.35
C THR A 289 26.12 -4.14 15.62
N LEU A 290 24.88 -3.73 15.91
CA LEU A 290 24.56 -3.01 17.14
C LEU A 290 24.73 -3.89 18.39
N LEU A 291 24.37 -5.18 18.31
CA LEU A 291 24.61 -6.15 19.39
C LEU A 291 26.11 -6.40 19.61
N GLU A 292 26.90 -6.44 18.54
CA GLU A 292 28.37 -6.50 18.61
C GLU A 292 28.93 -5.26 19.34
N ILE A 293 28.44 -4.07 19.02
CA ILE A 293 28.85 -2.81 19.64
C ILE A 293 28.46 -2.77 21.14
N ASP A 294 27.27 -3.25 21.50
CA ASP A 294 26.84 -3.37 22.89
C ASP A 294 27.76 -4.30 23.70
N SER A 295 28.15 -5.44 23.11
CA SER A 295 29.12 -6.37 23.70
C SER A 295 30.49 -5.73 23.93
N VAL A 296 31.02 -5.01 22.92
CA VAL A 296 32.32 -4.33 22.99
C VAL A 296 32.32 -3.21 24.03
N THR A 297 31.28 -2.38 24.07
CA THR A 297 31.18 -1.25 25.01
C THR A 297 30.96 -1.70 26.45
N SER A 298 30.42 -2.91 26.65
CA SER A 298 30.22 -3.52 27.98
C SER A 298 31.47 -4.23 28.54
N MET A 299 32.58 -4.30 27.79
CA MET A 299 33.79 -4.99 28.24
C MET A 299 34.48 -4.26 29.40
N ALA A 300 34.83 -5.00 30.46
CA ALA A 300 35.47 -4.42 31.65
C ALA A 300 36.95 -4.05 31.45
N SER A 301 37.61 -4.63 30.45
CA SER A 301 39.06 -4.58 30.24
C SER A 301 39.46 -3.81 28.97
N VAL A 302 38.76 -2.70 28.67
CA VAL A 302 39.17 -1.80 27.58
C VAL A 302 40.49 -1.11 27.98
N PRO A 303 41.55 -1.18 27.14
CA PRO A 303 42.82 -0.49 27.40
C PRO A 303 42.64 1.01 27.62
N ASP A 304 43.45 1.60 28.51
CA ASP A 304 43.34 3.02 28.91
C ASP A 304 43.43 3.98 27.71
N SER A 305 44.28 3.67 26.74
CA SER A 305 44.47 4.38 25.46
C SER A 305 43.20 4.45 24.60
N LEU A 306 42.38 3.39 24.64
CA LEU A 306 41.14 3.29 23.87
C LEU A 306 39.91 3.76 24.65
N ARG A 307 40.03 4.01 25.95
CA ARG A 307 38.90 4.35 26.83
C ARG A 307 38.08 5.53 26.31
N SER A 308 38.71 6.59 25.82
CA SER A 308 37.96 7.76 25.30
C SER A 308 37.15 7.41 24.05
N ALA A 309 37.68 6.55 23.17
CA ALA A 309 36.97 6.10 21.98
C ALA A 309 35.82 5.15 22.32
N SER A 310 36.03 4.25 23.29
CA SER A 310 35.00 3.36 23.82
C SER A 310 33.86 4.14 24.49
N VAL A 311 34.17 5.19 25.26
CA VAL A 311 33.15 6.08 25.87
C VAL A 311 32.33 6.82 24.81
N ASN A 312 32.98 7.32 23.74
CA ASN A 312 32.26 7.96 22.63
C ASN A 312 31.31 6.97 21.95
N LEU A 313 31.80 5.78 21.60
CA LEU A 313 30.99 4.72 20.99
C LEU A 313 29.80 4.32 21.89
N SER A 314 30.03 4.17 23.19
CA SER A 314 28.98 3.88 24.17
C SER A 314 27.96 5.01 24.26
N THR A 315 28.38 6.27 24.16
CA THR A 315 27.49 7.43 24.17
C THR A 315 26.60 7.44 22.93
N GLU A 316 27.16 7.21 21.74
CA GLU A 316 26.40 7.12 20.49
C GLU A 316 25.39 5.96 20.52
N LEU A 317 25.78 4.80 21.07
CA LEU A 317 24.87 3.67 21.27
C LEU A 317 23.73 3.99 22.25
N GLU A 318 24.02 4.67 23.37
CA GLU A 318 23.01 5.12 24.32
C GLU A 318 22.06 6.15 23.72
N GLU A 319 22.56 7.11 22.94
CA GLU A 319 21.76 8.07 22.18
C GLU A 319 20.87 7.36 21.16
N PHE A 320 21.36 6.30 20.53
CA PHE A 320 20.57 5.46 19.65
C PHE A 320 19.44 4.72 20.40
N HIS A 321 19.76 4.02 21.49
CA HIS A 321 18.76 3.28 22.28
C HIS A 321 17.70 4.18 22.94
N SER A 322 18.07 5.41 23.32
CA SER A 322 17.16 6.38 23.92
C SER A 322 16.46 7.30 22.92
N GLY A 323 16.84 7.19 21.64
CA GLY A 323 16.30 7.97 20.54
C GLY A 323 14.81 7.74 20.32
N LYS A 324 14.17 8.73 19.69
CA LYS A 324 12.80 8.60 19.18
C LYS A 324 12.82 8.78 17.68
N TYR A 325 12.43 7.73 16.97
CA TYR A 325 12.42 7.69 15.51
C TYR A 325 10.98 7.70 15.02
N ASN A 326 10.68 8.56 14.04
CA ASN A 326 9.33 8.65 13.46
C ASN A 326 9.21 7.81 12.18
N SER A 327 10.31 7.22 11.71
CA SER A 327 10.30 6.32 10.56
C SER A 327 11.43 5.30 10.62
N VAL A 328 11.27 4.18 9.91
CA VAL A 328 12.32 3.16 9.78
C VAL A 328 13.54 3.73 9.05
N GLY A 329 13.33 4.71 8.17
CA GLY A 329 14.42 5.44 7.51
C GLY A 329 15.27 6.27 8.48
N GLU A 330 14.64 6.95 9.44
CA GLU A 330 15.36 7.69 10.49
C GLU A 330 16.12 6.73 11.42
N LEU A 331 15.50 5.61 11.79
CA LEU A 331 16.13 4.57 12.59
C LEU A 331 17.40 4.02 11.92
N LEU A 332 17.33 3.67 10.63
CA LEU A 332 18.49 3.22 9.86
C LEU A 332 19.59 4.29 9.78
N GLY A 333 19.21 5.56 9.58
CA GLY A 333 20.16 6.66 9.53
C GLY A 333 20.91 6.86 10.86
N ALA A 334 20.20 6.71 11.99
CA ALA A 334 20.80 6.77 13.31
C ALA A 334 21.73 5.57 13.55
N ALA A 335 21.28 4.35 13.23
CA ALA A 335 22.12 3.16 13.37
C ALA A 335 23.41 3.25 12.54
N SER A 336 23.33 3.77 11.31
CA SER A 336 24.51 3.99 10.45
C SER A 336 25.52 4.97 11.06
N THR A 337 25.08 5.90 11.91
CA THR A 337 25.97 6.80 12.65
C THR A 337 26.76 6.02 13.71
N VAL A 338 26.09 5.12 14.44
CA VAL A 338 26.72 4.23 15.43
C VAL A 338 27.69 3.26 14.75
N GLU A 339 27.30 2.63 13.64
CA GLU A 339 28.16 1.74 12.85
C GLU A 339 29.44 2.46 12.40
N LYS A 340 29.33 3.71 11.93
CA LYS A 340 30.49 4.50 11.53
C LYS A 340 31.41 4.81 12.69
N GLU A 341 30.88 5.11 13.88
CA GLU A 341 31.71 5.31 15.06
C GLU A 341 32.38 4.00 15.50
N TYR A 342 31.73 2.86 15.29
CA TYR A 342 32.34 1.56 15.51
C TYR A 342 33.50 1.29 14.54
N GLU A 343 33.36 1.63 13.26
CA GLU A 343 34.49 1.55 12.32
C GLU A 343 35.67 2.42 12.76
N ASN A 344 35.40 3.64 13.23
CA ASN A 344 36.43 4.53 13.75
C ASN A 344 37.10 3.94 15.00
N PHE A 345 36.34 3.26 15.85
CA PHE A 345 36.85 2.55 17.02
C PHE A 345 37.77 1.38 16.63
N VAL A 346 37.33 0.54 15.69
CA VAL A 346 38.14 -0.56 15.14
C VAL A 346 39.42 -0.03 14.49
N ASP A 347 39.36 1.08 13.77
CA ASP A 347 40.54 1.71 13.15
C ASP A 347 41.56 2.20 14.19
N LYS A 348 41.10 2.68 15.35
CA LYS A 348 42.00 3.03 16.46
C LYS A 348 42.68 1.80 17.07
N ILE A 349 41.96 0.69 17.21
CA ILE A 349 42.54 -0.59 17.68
C ILE A 349 43.63 -1.05 16.71
N VAL A 350 43.37 -1.03 15.39
CA VAL A 350 44.36 -1.41 14.38
C VAL A 350 45.59 -0.51 14.47
N ALA A 351 45.40 0.81 14.46
CA ALA A 351 46.51 1.76 14.51
C ALA A 351 47.37 1.60 15.77
N GLU A 352 46.74 1.33 16.91
CA GLU A 352 47.44 1.09 18.17
C GLU A 352 48.24 -0.21 18.14
N LEU A 353 47.67 -1.30 17.64
CA LEU A 353 48.38 -2.58 17.48
C LEU A 353 49.58 -2.45 16.52
N GLU A 354 49.42 -1.75 15.39
CA GLU A 354 50.52 -1.49 14.43
C GLU A 354 51.64 -0.64 15.05
N MET A 355 51.26 0.39 15.82
CA MET A 355 52.22 1.22 16.56
C MET A 355 52.99 0.38 17.59
N LEU A 356 52.29 -0.41 18.41
CA LEU A 356 52.90 -1.24 19.44
C LEU A 356 53.78 -2.36 18.84
N ASP A 357 53.38 -2.98 17.73
CA ASP A 357 54.22 -3.93 16.98
C ASP A 357 55.53 -3.28 16.50
N THR A 358 55.41 -2.06 15.96
CA THR A 358 56.57 -1.27 15.53
C THR A 358 57.49 -0.95 16.71
N MET A 359 56.92 -0.58 17.86
CA MET A 359 57.66 -0.33 19.10
C MET A 359 58.41 -1.57 19.57
N CYS A 360 57.71 -2.70 19.72
CA CYS A 360 58.30 -3.97 20.12
C CYS A 360 59.45 -4.39 19.21
N SER A 361 59.25 -4.30 17.89
CA SER A 361 60.26 -4.62 16.89
C SER A 361 61.50 -3.72 17.01
N GLN A 362 61.32 -2.40 17.13
CA GLN A 362 62.45 -1.47 17.24
C GLN A 362 63.23 -1.66 18.54
N ILE A 363 62.55 -1.92 19.67
CA ILE A 363 63.19 -2.18 20.97
C ILE A 363 63.96 -3.50 20.92
N ALA A 364 63.40 -4.55 20.32
CA ALA A 364 64.06 -5.85 20.15
C ALA A 364 65.30 -5.79 19.23
N GLU A 365 65.31 -4.89 18.24
CA GLU A 365 66.47 -4.62 17.37
C GLU A 365 67.56 -3.76 18.04
N GLY A 366 67.27 -3.17 19.21
CA GLY A 366 68.21 -2.38 20.00
C GLY A 366 69.43 -3.20 20.45
N ASN A 367 70.63 -2.60 20.44
CA ASN A 367 71.87 -3.32 20.73
C ASN A 367 72.02 -3.76 22.21
N ASN A 368 71.22 -3.22 23.13
CA ASN A 368 71.30 -3.45 24.58
C ASN A 368 70.17 -4.35 25.14
N THR A 369 69.28 -4.89 24.30
CA THR A 369 68.10 -5.69 24.70
C THR A 369 68.23 -7.20 24.40
N GLN A 370 69.45 -7.70 24.14
CA GLN A 370 69.72 -9.06 23.64
C GLN A 370 69.14 -10.23 24.48
N ASP A 371 68.76 -10.00 25.73
CA ASP A 371 68.19 -11.01 26.64
C ASP A 371 66.66 -10.87 26.86
N LEU A 372 66.00 -9.88 26.26
CA LEU A 372 64.54 -9.68 26.35
C LEU A 372 63.85 -10.35 25.14
N GLU A 373 63.12 -11.44 25.37
CA GLU A 373 62.25 -12.02 24.34
C GLU A 373 61.00 -11.13 24.17
N SER A 374 60.81 -10.59 22.96
CA SER A 374 59.58 -9.87 22.56
C SER A 374 58.35 -10.77 22.76
N PRO A 375 57.17 -10.21 23.11
CA PRO A 375 55.94 -10.98 23.12
C PRO A 375 55.73 -11.47 21.69
N VAL A 376 55.69 -12.78 21.50
CA VAL A 376 55.25 -13.34 20.23
C VAL A 376 53.73 -13.34 20.32
N PRO A 377 53.06 -12.50 19.52
CA PRO A 377 51.60 -12.48 19.52
C PRO A 377 51.10 -13.89 19.18
N SER A 378 49.99 -14.32 19.75
CA SER A 378 49.40 -15.62 19.41
C SER A 378 49.03 -15.72 17.91
N GLU A 379 48.88 -14.58 17.23
CA GLU A 379 48.66 -14.44 15.79
C GLU A 379 49.64 -13.42 15.18
N SER A 380 50.16 -13.68 13.98
CA SER A 380 51.07 -12.76 13.28
C SER A 380 50.50 -11.33 13.16
N LEU A 381 51.14 -10.33 13.80
CA LEU A 381 50.73 -8.91 13.81
C LEU A 381 50.62 -8.27 12.43
N SER A 382 51.39 -8.77 11.44
CA SER A 382 51.36 -8.30 10.04
C SER A 382 50.01 -8.50 9.31
N GLY A 383 48.96 -8.86 10.04
CA GLY A 383 47.61 -9.08 9.52
C GLY A 383 46.50 -8.96 10.54
N PHE A 384 46.53 -7.98 11.47
CA PHE A 384 45.32 -7.58 12.20
C PHE A 384 44.28 -7.03 11.22
N LYS A 385 43.55 -7.94 10.58
CA LYS A 385 42.44 -7.61 9.71
C LYS A 385 41.33 -7.09 10.58
N ARG A 386 40.68 -6.00 10.18
CA ARG A 386 39.47 -5.46 10.83
C ARG A 386 38.47 -6.55 11.22
N THR A 387 38.31 -7.58 10.37
CA THR A 387 37.46 -8.75 10.63
C THR A 387 37.84 -9.52 11.89
N ALA A 388 39.13 -9.72 12.18
CA ALA A 388 39.57 -10.44 13.37
C ALA A 388 39.33 -9.64 14.65
N ILE A 389 39.44 -8.31 14.59
CA ILE A 389 39.12 -7.41 15.72
C ILE A 389 37.63 -7.44 16.03
N ARG A 390 36.77 -7.53 15.01
CA ARG A 390 35.32 -7.66 15.19
C ARG A 390 34.90 -9.00 15.77
N GLU A 391 35.50 -10.09 15.28
CA GLU A 391 35.21 -11.44 15.75
C GLU A 391 35.73 -11.68 17.19
N HIS A 392 36.85 -11.05 17.55
CA HIS A 392 37.55 -11.26 18.84
C HIS A 392 38.13 -9.96 19.44
N PRO A 393 37.31 -8.98 19.80
CA PRO A 393 37.77 -7.70 20.36
C PRO A 393 38.53 -7.88 21.68
N GLU A 394 38.18 -8.90 22.48
CA GLU A 394 38.86 -9.25 23.72
C GLU A 394 40.33 -9.62 23.50
N LYS A 395 40.64 -10.39 22.45
CA LYS A 395 42.02 -10.77 22.14
C LYS A 395 42.84 -9.59 21.67
N ALA A 396 42.21 -8.65 20.95
CA ALA A 396 42.86 -7.41 20.56
C ALA A 396 43.22 -6.57 21.79
N PHE A 397 42.31 -6.46 22.77
CA PHE A 397 42.56 -5.77 24.04
C PHE A 397 43.63 -6.46 24.89
N GLU A 398 43.62 -7.78 24.98
CA GLU A 398 44.66 -8.58 25.64
C GLU A 398 46.02 -8.33 24.99
N THR A 399 46.10 -8.40 23.65
CA THR A 399 47.34 -8.16 22.91
C THR A 399 47.87 -6.74 23.14
N ILE A 400 47.00 -5.72 23.08
CA ILE A 400 47.39 -4.33 23.38
C ILE A 400 47.96 -4.23 24.79
N THR A 401 47.32 -4.87 25.77
CA THR A 401 47.76 -4.84 27.17
C THR A 401 49.11 -5.52 27.34
N GLU A 402 49.28 -6.72 26.79
CA GLU A 402 50.56 -7.46 26.81
C GLU A 402 51.70 -6.68 26.17
N TYR A 403 51.41 -5.99 25.05
CA TYR A 403 52.41 -5.22 24.32
C TYR A 403 52.84 -4.01 25.12
N ARG A 404 51.88 -3.29 25.71
CA ARG A 404 52.17 -2.15 26.58
C ARG A 404 52.95 -2.55 27.82
N GLU A 405 52.55 -3.63 28.50
CA GLU A 405 53.28 -4.15 29.67
C GLU A 405 54.73 -4.55 29.32
N TRP A 406 54.93 -5.18 28.16
CA TRP A 406 56.27 -5.53 27.70
C TRP A 406 57.10 -4.32 27.33
N VAL A 407 56.54 -3.36 26.58
CA VAL A 407 57.22 -2.11 26.20
C VAL A 407 57.64 -1.36 27.46
N ASP A 408 56.74 -1.19 28.43
CA ASP A 408 57.02 -0.51 29.69
C ASP A 408 58.13 -1.24 30.47
N THR A 409 58.07 -2.58 30.57
CA THR A 409 59.11 -3.39 31.25
C THR A 409 60.46 -3.29 30.55
N ALA A 410 60.47 -3.40 29.22
CA ALA A 410 61.70 -3.33 28.43
C ALA A 410 62.37 -1.96 28.60
N PHE A 411 61.60 -0.88 28.69
CA PHE A 411 62.17 0.45 28.94
C PHE A 411 62.62 0.67 30.39
N ASP A 412 61.90 0.14 31.39
CA ASP A 412 62.34 0.15 32.79
C ASP A 412 63.69 -0.58 32.97
N ASP A 413 63.95 -1.63 32.18
CA ASP A 413 65.23 -2.36 32.20
C ASP A 413 66.35 -1.63 31.44
N LEU A 414 66.00 -0.70 30.53
CA LEU A 414 66.96 0.01 29.68
C LEU A 414 67.39 1.38 30.22
N SER A 415 66.63 2.00 31.12
CA SER A 415 66.91 3.31 31.70
C SER A 415 66.72 3.32 33.22
N ASP A 416 67.74 3.77 33.95
CA ASP A 416 67.64 4.07 35.39
C ASP A 416 67.07 5.48 35.67
N GLU A 417 66.93 6.33 34.63
CA GLU A 417 66.57 7.76 34.74
C GLU A 417 65.11 8.06 34.38
N PHE A 418 64.47 7.26 33.52
CA PHE A 418 63.07 7.41 33.12
C PHE A 418 62.25 6.15 33.37
N THR A 419 60.96 6.31 33.65
CA THR A 419 60.04 5.16 33.71
C THR A 419 59.63 4.74 32.30
N GLY A 420 59.39 3.45 32.10
CA GLY A 420 58.92 2.90 30.82
C GLY A 420 57.65 3.59 30.33
N LYS A 421 56.79 4.01 31.26
CA LYS A 421 55.59 4.80 30.97
C LYS A 421 55.88 6.15 30.30
N GLU A 422 56.85 6.92 30.83
CA GLU A 422 57.21 8.25 30.27
C GLU A 422 57.81 8.13 28.87
N VAL A 423 58.53 7.03 28.63
CA VAL A 423 59.12 6.71 27.34
C VAL A 423 58.07 6.21 26.33
N SER A 424 57.15 5.35 26.76
CA SER A 424 55.99 4.91 25.97
C SER A 424 55.15 6.09 25.53
N GLU A 425 54.82 7.02 26.44
CA GLU A 425 54.09 8.26 26.13
C GLU A 425 54.84 9.14 25.11
N LEU A 426 56.17 9.23 25.19
CA LEU A 426 56.98 9.99 24.24
C LEU A 426 56.99 9.35 22.84
N PHE A 427 57.09 8.03 22.78
CA PHE A 427 57.09 7.29 21.52
C PHE A 427 55.72 7.34 20.83
N GLU A 428 54.65 7.23 21.60
CA GLU A 428 53.28 7.46 21.12
C GLU A 428 53.15 8.82 20.44
N ARG A 429 53.65 9.88 21.10
CA ARG A 429 53.63 11.23 20.52
C ARG A 429 54.46 11.31 19.24
N LEU A 430 55.60 10.62 19.16
CA LEU A 430 56.45 10.58 17.96
C LEU A 430 55.78 9.89 16.77
N HIS A 431 54.90 8.93 17.04
CA HIS A 431 54.14 8.23 16.00
C HIS A 431 52.80 8.89 15.65
N THR A 432 52.20 9.65 16.57
CA THR A 432 50.86 10.25 16.38
C THR A 432 50.88 11.75 16.05
N GLU A 433 51.92 12.50 16.42
CA GLU A 433 52.01 13.95 16.14
C GLU A 433 52.86 14.23 14.88
N ASP A 434 52.28 14.93 13.90
CA ASP A 434 53.01 15.40 12.70
C ASP A 434 54.16 16.38 13.03
N THR A 435 54.13 17.03 14.21
CA THR A 435 55.17 17.96 14.67
C THR A 435 55.16 18.05 16.19
N ILE A 436 56.22 17.55 16.83
CA ILE A 436 56.39 17.69 18.27
C ILE A 436 57.19 18.94 18.59
N LEU A 437 56.62 19.85 19.40
CA LEU A 437 57.34 21.02 19.90
C LEU A 437 58.42 20.58 20.90
N LEU A 438 59.68 20.87 20.58
CA LEU A 438 60.86 20.57 21.43
C LEU A 438 60.76 21.11 22.87
N SER A 439 59.92 22.12 23.12
CA SER A 439 59.66 22.64 24.47
C SER A 439 58.74 21.75 25.32
N SER A 440 58.12 20.74 24.71
CA SER A 440 57.17 19.81 25.32
C SER A 440 57.74 18.40 25.48
N VAL A 441 59.02 18.22 25.20
CA VAL A 441 59.73 16.95 25.28
C VAL A 441 60.97 17.13 26.14
N ASP A 442 61.20 16.20 27.04
CA ASP A 442 62.46 16.13 27.75
C ASP A 442 63.57 15.75 26.76
N PHE A 443 64.48 16.69 26.49
CA PHE A 443 65.59 16.49 25.56
C PHE A 443 66.54 15.40 26.03
N ASP A 444 66.64 15.20 27.34
CA ASP A 444 67.47 14.14 27.91
C ASP A 444 66.81 12.77 27.64
N ALA A 445 65.48 12.67 27.77
CA ALA A 445 64.72 11.46 27.40
C ALA A 445 64.83 11.13 25.91
N LEU A 446 64.70 12.10 25.00
CA LEU A 446 64.88 11.87 23.55
C LEU A 446 66.29 11.41 23.19
N ARG A 447 67.29 11.94 23.89
CA ARG A 447 68.69 11.60 23.64
C ARG A 447 68.98 10.17 24.10
N GLU A 448 68.48 9.79 25.26
CA GLU A 448 68.59 8.44 25.79
C GLU A 448 67.80 7.43 24.93
N LEU A 449 66.58 7.77 24.53
CA LEU A 449 65.76 6.97 23.60
C LEU A 449 66.50 6.66 22.29
N ARG A 450 67.19 7.66 21.73
CA ARG A 450 68.01 7.53 20.52
C ARG A 450 69.26 6.66 20.71
N GLU A 451 69.82 6.64 21.92
CA GLU A 451 70.99 5.81 22.26
C GLU A 451 70.58 4.34 22.49
N THR A 452 69.32 4.10 22.87
CA THR A 452 68.79 2.79 23.27
C THR A 452 68.04 2.06 22.15
N VAL A 453 67.29 2.78 21.32
CA VAL A 453 66.42 2.24 20.25
C VAL A 453 66.74 2.94 18.92
N PRO A 454 66.75 2.24 17.77
CA PRO A 454 67.07 2.82 16.46
C PRO A 454 65.95 3.73 15.91
N ILE A 455 65.66 4.84 16.60
CA ILE A 455 64.63 5.81 16.22
C ILE A 455 65.22 6.93 15.38
N VAL A 456 64.60 7.22 14.23
CA VAL A 456 64.99 8.31 13.34
C VAL A 456 64.21 9.59 13.71
N ILE A 457 64.79 10.44 14.55
CA ILE A 457 64.22 11.75 14.88
C ILE A 457 64.65 12.77 13.82
N GLN A 458 63.73 13.22 12.96
CA GLN A 458 63.97 14.35 12.06
C GLN A 458 63.55 15.66 12.75
N LEU A 459 64.52 16.44 13.20
CA LEU A 459 64.29 17.79 13.70
C LEU A 459 64.12 18.74 12.49
N GLN A 460 62.90 19.23 12.25
CA GLN A 460 62.71 20.37 11.36
C GLN A 460 63.27 21.63 12.04
N GLN A 461 64.23 22.29 11.39
CA GLN A 461 64.81 23.56 11.83
C GLN A 461 63.93 24.76 11.46
#